data_AF-A0A9N8WJL2-F1
#
_entry.id   AF-A0A9N8WJL2-F1
#
_cell.length_a   1.000
_cell.length_b   1.000
_cell.length_c   1.000
_cell.angle_alpha   90.00
_cell.angle_beta   90.00
_cell.angle_gamma   90.00
#
_symmetry.space_group_name_H-M   'P 1'
#
loop_
_entity.id
_entity.type
_entity.pdbx_description
1 polymer ?
#
loop_
_entity_poly.entity_id
_entity_poly.type
_entity_poly.pdbx_seq_one_letter_code
_entity_poly.pdbx_strand_id
1 'polypeptide(L)'
;MGLITRKILSLVKTIEKIFAISKINFFLLFVPVGYIVHFYTNNDTLVFVTNFLAIVPAKRLLEIAAKGLPYYHKFHHSGLLIYTFANVIEFIVAIIALMKGEIRIVQASMLGIIFYNILFVLGSCFLFGGVTTFIKSEGRQIEQKFSPTASQMSSSLMTLACITLILPTALYSLINRTFHFSHETNTINVDDKILHISYGMSLALLAVYALYLCFQLKTHKSLFANVEDSEHENKGKREAKSEDLESGEQGHENTVNREQGHENKESGEQIDETEEEKEIHIGPKMSFILLISTMVMIYFSAEFLVGSIEGIVKSLEISETFIGLILIPILGNFAEHIHSTTIAMKDNMTLAIGITVGCSTQVALFITPILVILGWIIGQPMSLLFSPFEAICLFIAVLLKNQLIQLLIMHSKHIKFKLFSN
;
A
#
# COMPACT_ATOMS: atom_id res chain seq x y z
N MET A 1 1.03 45.15 4.77
CA MET A 1 0.23 44.24 5.62
C MET A 1 -0.63 43.25 4.82
N GLY A 2 -1.21 43.60 3.66
CA GLY A 2 -2.16 42.73 2.92
C GLY A 2 -1.63 41.50 2.16
N LEU A 3 -0.33 41.42 1.84
CA LEU A 3 0.23 40.25 1.12
C LEU A 3 0.46 39.04 2.04
N ILE A 4 0.85 39.30 3.30
CA ILE A 4 1.11 38.25 4.29
C ILE A 4 -0.21 37.64 4.76
N THR A 5 -1.22 38.47 5.06
CA THR A 5 -2.56 38.00 5.41
C THR A 5 -3.23 37.22 4.28
N ARG A 6 -3.07 37.62 3.00
CA ARG A 6 -3.58 36.85 1.86
C ARG A 6 -2.88 35.49 1.70
N LYS A 7 -1.56 35.42 1.89
CA LYS A 7 -0.82 34.14 1.89
C LYS A 7 -1.21 33.23 3.05
N ILE A 8 -1.38 33.78 4.25
CA ILE A 8 -1.83 33.02 5.41
C ILE A 8 -3.26 32.51 5.19
N LEU A 9 -4.16 33.34 4.67
CA LEU A 9 -5.53 32.93 4.38
C LEU A 9 -5.61 31.86 3.28
N SER A 10 -4.77 31.95 2.23
CA SER A 10 -4.68 30.88 1.24
C SER A 10 -4.12 29.59 1.84
N LEU A 11 -3.12 29.70 2.72
CA LEU A 11 -2.55 28.57 3.47
C LEU A 11 -3.61 27.87 4.32
N VAL A 12 -4.36 28.64 5.12
CA VAL A 12 -5.42 28.13 5.99
C VAL A 12 -6.51 27.46 5.15
N LYS A 13 -6.95 28.06 4.05
CA LYS A 13 -7.94 27.45 3.14
C LYS A 13 -7.42 26.18 2.47
N THR A 14 -6.13 26.11 2.12
CA THR A 14 -5.52 24.88 1.58
C THR A 14 -5.46 23.79 2.64
N ILE A 15 -5.10 24.14 3.88
CA ILE A 15 -5.08 23.20 5.02
C ILE A 15 -6.51 22.71 5.31
N GLU A 16 -7.48 23.59 5.44
CA GLU A 16 -8.89 23.25 5.68
C GLU A 16 -9.41 22.30 4.59
N LYS A 17 -9.11 22.59 3.32
CA LYS A 17 -9.41 21.68 2.21
C LYS A 17 -8.72 20.33 2.38
N ILE A 18 -7.43 20.29 2.69
CA ILE A 18 -6.69 19.03 2.91
C ILE A 18 -7.35 18.19 4.00
N PHE A 19 -7.71 18.81 5.12
CA PHE A 19 -8.39 18.13 6.22
C PHE A 19 -9.79 17.63 5.84
N ALA A 20 -10.51 18.34 4.97
CA ALA A 20 -11.84 17.92 4.50
C ALA A 20 -11.84 16.87 3.38
N ILE A 21 -10.68 16.50 2.79
CA ILE A 21 -10.62 15.57 1.64
C ILE A 21 -11.12 14.17 1.99
N SER A 22 -10.74 13.66 3.16
CA SER A 22 -10.99 12.27 3.53
C SER A 22 -11.59 12.20 4.92
N LYS A 23 -12.62 11.37 5.07
CA LYS A 23 -13.21 11.04 6.38
C LYS A 23 -12.16 10.48 7.36
N ILE A 24 -11.08 9.89 6.82
CA ILE A 24 -9.96 9.37 7.61
C ILE A 24 -9.18 10.50 8.31
N ASN A 25 -9.16 11.72 7.75
CA ASN A 25 -8.46 12.85 8.36
C ASN A 25 -9.04 13.27 9.71
N PHE A 26 -10.26 12.83 10.06
CA PHE A 26 -10.79 12.95 11.41
C PHE A 26 -9.80 12.39 12.46
N PHE A 27 -9.07 11.33 12.12
CA PHE A 27 -8.08 10.73 13.01
C PHE A 27 -6.85 11.62 13.27
N LEU A 28 -6.65 12.73 12.54
CA LEU A 28 -5.56 13.68 12.83
C LEU A 28 -5.72 14.34 14.21
N LEU A 29 -6.94 14.35 14.77
CA LEU A 29 -7.16 14.77 16.15
C LEU A 29 -6.38 13.90 17.16
N PHE A 30 -6.10 12.64 16.81
CA PHE A 30 -5.33 11.74 17.67
C PHE A 30 -3.84 12.09 17.72
N VAL A 31 -3.32 12.94 16.84
CA VAL A 31 -1.91 13.38 16.87
C VAL A 31 -1.62 14.15 18.17
N PRO A 32 -2.27 15.30 18.46
CA PRO A 32 -2.04 16.00 19.72
C PRO A 32 -2.48 15.17 20.94
N VAL A 33 -3.57 14.39 20.82
CA VAL A 33 -4.03 13.53 21.92
C VAL A 33 -3.00 12.47 22.27
N GLY A 34 -2.43 11.78 21.28
CA GLY A 34 -1.43 10.74 21.49
C GLY A 34 -0.15 11.26 22.13
N TYR A 35 0.23 12.50 21.80
CA TYR A 35 1.41 13.13 22.41
C TYR A 35 1.13 13.51 23.87
N ILE A 36 -0.05 14.08 24.16
CA ILE A 36 -0.46 14.36 25.54
C ILE A 36 -0.54 13.06 26.34
N VAL A 37 -1.16 12.01 25.80
CA VAL A 37 -1.27 10.72 26.48
C VAL A 37 0.12 10.14 26.78
N HIS A 38 1.07 10.23 25.85
CA HIS A 38 2.44 9.80 26.07
C HIS A 38 3.14 10.52 27.23
N PHE A 39 3.02 11.84 27.32
CA PHE A 39 3.71 12.62 28.36
C PHE A 39 3.01 12.61 29.73
N TYR A 40 1.70 12.39 29.77
CA TYR A 40 0.90 12.54 30.99
C TYR A 40 0.27 11.24 31.51
N THR A 41 0.34 10.15 30.76
CA THR A 41 -0.28 8.86 31.15
C THR A 41 0.78 7.76 31.19
N ASN A 42 0.77 6.96 32.26
CA ASN A 42 1.60 5.75 32.38
C ASN A 42 0.91 4.50 31.79
N ASN A 43 0.04 4.68 30.79
CA ASN A 43 -0.74 3.60 30.20
C ASN A 43 -0.30 3.38 28.75
N ASP A 44 0.58 2.40 28.57
CA ASP A 44 1.16 2.05 27.28
C ASP A 44 0.10 1.63 26.26
N THR A 45 -0.99 1.00 26.69
CA THR A 45 -2.11 0.65 25.81
C THR A 45 -2.76 1.90 25.20
N LEU A 46 -2.98 2.94 26.01
CA LEU A 46 -3.54 4.20 25.51
C LEU A 46 -2.55 4.94 24.62
N VAL A 47 -1.26 4.96 24.98
CA VAL A 47 -0.21 5.54 24.13
C VAL A 47 -0.19 4.87 22.77
N PHE A 48 -0.20 3.54 22.74
CA PHE A 48 -0.20 2.78 21.49
C PHE A 48 -1.44 3.08 20.65
N VAL A 49 -2.66 2.94 21.21
CA VAL A 49 -3.90 3.08 20.44
C VAL A 49 -4.05 4.49 19.89
N THR A 50 -3.75 5.51 20.69
CA THR A 50 -3.86 6.91 20.23
C THR A 50 -2.85 7.24 19.14
N ASN A 51 -1.58 6.83 19.29
CA ASN A 51 -0.56 7.04 18.25
C ASN A 51 -0.78 6.14 17.02
N PHE A 52 -1.39 4.96 17.18
CA PHE A 52 -1.81 4.11 16.07
C PHE A 52 -2.83 4.85 15.21
N LEU A 53 -3.90 5.37 15.83
CA LEU A 53 -4.92 6.14 15.12
C LEU A 53 -4.35 7.43 14.50
N ALA A 54 -3.38 8.07 15.15
CA ALA A 54 -2.73 9.28 14.63
C ALA A 54 -1.99 9.07 13.30
N ILE A 55 -1.42 7.87 13.07
CA ILE A 55 -0.63 7.56 11.87
C ILE A 55 -1.53 7.20 10.68
N VAL A 56 -2.71 6.61 10.91
CA VAL A 56 -3.66 6.20 9.84
C VAL A 56 -3.92 7.30 8.78
N PRO A 57 -4.25 8.55 9.12
CA PRO A 57 -4.47 9.61 8.12
C PRO A 57 -3.17 10.11 7.45
N ALA A 58 -2.02 9.84 8.06
CA ALA A 58 -0.74 10.36 7.59
C ALA A 58 -0.38 9.82 6.20
N LYS A 59 -0.77 8.58 5.87
CA LYS A 59 -0.53 7.97 4.55
C LYS A 59 -1.14 8.80 3.44
N ARG A 60 -2.41 9.18 3.61
CA ARG A 60 -3.15 9.96 2.62
C ARG A 60 -2.52 11.35 2.41
N LEU A 61 -2.16 12.02 3.51
CA LEU A 61 -1.48 13.32 3.44
C LEU A 61 -0.16 13.22 2.68
N LEU A 62 0.59 12.15 2.91
CA LEU A 62 1.86 11.92 2.26
C LEU A 62 1.72 11.62 0.77
N GLU A 63 0.75 10.81 0.37
CA GLU A 63 0.45 10.55 -1.05
C GLU A 63 0.12 11.86 -1.79
N ILE A 64 -0.74 12.69 -1.19
CA ILE A 64 -1.11 14.00 -1.75
C ILE A 64 0.13 14.90 -1.86
N ALA A 65 0.99 14.91 -0.84
CA ALA A 65 2.24 15.67 -0.85
C ALA A 65 3.21 15.16 -1.93
N ALA A 66 3.37 13.84 -2.06
CA ALA A 66 4.25 13.22 -3.05
C ALA A 66 3.79 13.50 -4.49
N LYS A 67 2.48 13.45 -4.75
CA LYS A 67 1.88 13.76 -6.06
C LYS A 67 2.12 15.22 -6.51
N GLY A 68 2.24 16.16 -5.58
CA GLY A 68 2.50 17.56 -5.92
C GLY A 68 3.97 17.92 -6.17
N LEU A 69 4.91 17.05 -5.79
CA LEU A 69 6.36 17.29 -5.95
C LEU A 69 6.87 17.32 -7.41
N PRO A 70 6.42 16.41 -8.31
CA PRO A 70 6.83 16.36 -9.71
C PRO A 70 6.64 17.66 -10.51
N TYR A 71 5.79 18.58 -10.04
CA TYR A 71 5.53 19.86 -10.71
C TYR A 71 6.58 20.95 -10.40
N TYR A 72 7.46 20.75 -9.41
CA TYR A 72 8.44 21.76 -9.00
C TYR A 72 9.73 21.80 -9.84
N HIS A 73 10.11 20.63 -10.33
CA HIS A 73 11.30 20.39 -11.13
C HIS A 73 10.82 19.42 -12.18
N LYS A 74 11.22 19.55 -13.45
CA LYS A 74 10.97 18.56 -14.51
C LYS A 74 11.64 17.21 -14.16
N PHE A 75 11.20 16.58 -13.08
CA PHE A 75 11.70 15.34 -12.53
C PHE A 75 11.25 14.28 -13.52
N HIS A 76 12.18 13.86 -14.37
CA HIS A 76 11.96 12.76 -15.30
C HIS A 76 11.69 11.42 -14.58
N HIS A 77 11.89 11.39 -13.24
CA HIS A 77 11.69 10.23 -12.37
C HIS A 77 10.58 10.43 -11.31
N SER A 78 9.52 11.18 -11.64
CA SER A 78 8.37 11.40 -10.75
C SER A 78 7.79 10.09 -10.18
N GLY A 79 7.72 9.04 -10.99
CA GLY A 79 7.26 7.72 -10.57
C GLY A 79 8.09 7.11 -9.44
N LEU A 80 9.43 7.21 -9.49
CA LEU A 80 10.31 6.66 -8.45
C LEU A 80 10.05 7.30 -7.08
N LEU A 81 9.81 8.61 -7.08
CA LEU A 81 9.53 9.36 -5.86
C LEU A 81 8.20 8.92 -5.24
N ILE A 82 7.16 8.77 -6.07
CA ILE A 82 5.85 8.25 -5.65
C ILE A 82 5.99 6.82 -5.07
N TYR A 83 6.72 5.94 -5.75
CA TYR A 83 6.96 4.57 -5.26
C TYR A 83 7.71 4.54 -3.91
N THR A 84 8.66 5.45 -3.71
CA THR A 84 9.43 5.53 -2.45
C THR A 84 8.55 5.98 -1.29
N PHE A 85 7.70 6.99 -1.51
CA PHE A 85 6.83 7.52 -0.45
C PHE A 85 5.62 6.62 -0.15
N ALA A 86 5.21 5.75 -1.07
CA ALA A 86 4.07 4.85 -0.86
C ALA A 86 4.20 3.93 0.37
N ASN A 87 5.44 3.56 0.75
CA ASN A 87 5.71 2.64 1.87
C ASN A 87 6.56 3.26 2.98
N VAL A 88 6.59 4.59 3.08
CA VAL A 88 7.50 5.24 4.03
C VAL A 88 7.04 5.09 5.47
N ILE A 89 5.75 4.89 5.75
CA ILE A 89 5.24 4.69 7.11
C ILE A 89 5.77 3.37 7.66
N GLU A 90 5.62 2.31 6.87
CA GLU A 90 6.14 0.97 7.14
C GLU A 90 7.66 1.04 7.37
N PHE A 91 8.36 1.80 6.52
CA PHE A 91 9.80 1.99 6.64
C PHE A 91 10.20 2.75 7.91
N ILE A 92 9.53 3.85 8.26
CA ILE A 92 9.81 4.65 9.46
C ILE A 92 9.55 3.81 10.73
N VAL A 93 8.39 3.16 10.82
CA VAL A 93 8.03 2.34 11.98
C VAL A 93 9.04 1.20 12.16
N ALA A 94 9.43 0.55 11.07
CA ALA A 94 10.40 -0.54 11.13
C ALA A 94 11.84 -0.08 11.43
N ILE A 95 12.27 1.10 10.95
CA ILE A 95 13.56 1.69 11.35
C ILE A 95 13.56 2.00 12.84
N ILE A 96 12.50 2.61 13.36
CA ILE A 96 12.41 2.96 14.79
C ILE A 96 12.43 1.70 15.66
N ALA A 97 11.67 0.66 15.28
CA ALA A 97 11.70 -0.63 15.94
C ALA A 97 13.10 -1.26 15.89
N LEU A 98 13.74 -1.24 14.73
CA LEU A 98 15.11 -1.75 14.55
C LEU A 98 16.11 -1.00 15.44
N MET A 99 16.03 0.34 15.51
CA MET A 99 16.89 1.16 16.38
C MET A 99 16.70 0.86 17.86
N LYS A 100 15.49 0.46 18.27
CA LYS A 100 15.17 0.05 19.65
C LYS A 100 15.54 -1.40 19.94
N GLY A 101 16.07 -2.15 18.96
CA GLY A 101 16.42 -3.57 19.13
C GLY A 101 15.23 -4.52 19.03
N GLU A 102 14.07 -4.03 18.57
CA GLU A 102 12.83 -4.81 18.43
C GLU A 102 12.83 -5.67 17.15
N ILE A 103 13.87 -6.50 16.98
CA ILE A 103 14.11 -7.27 15.75
C ILE A 103 12.92 -8.16 15.39
N ARG A 104 12.29 -8.77 16.40
CA ARG A 104 11.16 -9.67 16.18
C ARG A 104 9.93 -8.94 15.66
N ILE A 105 9.67 -7.73 16.15
CA ILE A 105 8.59 -6.85 15.66
C ILE A 105 8.87 -6.46 14.21
N VAL A 106 10.11 -6.08 13.88
CA VAL A 106 10.50 -5.74 12.51
C VAL A 106 10.25 -6.91 11.56
N GLN A 107 10.75 -8.11 11.89
CA GLN A 107 10.57 -9.32 11.06
C GLN A 107 9.09 -9.69 10.89
N ALA A 108 8.32 -9.71 11.99
CA ALA A 108 6.90 -10.02 11.97
C ALA A 108 6.12 -8.99 11.14
N SER A 109 6.46 -7.70 11.24
CA SER A 109 5.78 -6.63 10.49
C SER A 109 5.99 -6.71 8.98
N MET A 110 7.18 -7.09 8.52
CA MET A 110 7.44 -7.28 7.09
C MET A 110 6.57 -8.39 6.49
N LEU A 111 6.52 -9.55 7.15
CA LEU A 111 5.64 -10.63 6.72
C LEU A 111 4.17 -10.26 6.87
N GLY A 112 3.83 -9.54 7.94
CA GLY A 112 2.50 -9.07 8.20
C GLY A 112 1.96 -8.18 7.08
N ILE A 113 2.78 -7.24 6.58
CA ILE A 113 2.42 -6.37 5.45
C ILE A 113 2.17 -7.21 4.20
N ILE A 114 3.02 -8.20 3.95
CA ILE A 114 2.82 -9.12 2.81
C ILE A 114 1.49 -9.88 2.97
N PHE A 115 1.24 -10.50 4.12
CA PHE A 115 -0.01 -11.22 4.40
C PHE A 115 -1.24 -10.34 4.29
N TYR A 116 -1.20 -9.16 4.91
CA TYR A 116 -2.28 -8.19 4.90
C TYR A 116 -2.68 -7.85 3.47
N ASN A 117 -1.72 -7.54 2.61
CA ASN A 117 -1.99 -7.19 1.22
C ASN A 117 -2.48 -8.40 0.41
N ILE A 118 -1.76 -9.51 0.38
CA ILE A 118 -2.09 -10.62 -0.52
C ILE A 118 -3.30 -11.45 -0.09
N LEU A 119 -3.68 -11.42 1.20
CA LEU A 119 -4.84 -12.15 1.72
C LEU A 119 -6.00 -11.22 2.03
N PHE A 120 -5.80 -10.25 2.93
CA PHE A 120 -6.91 -9.46 3.47
C PHE A 120 -7.38 -8.36 2.51
N VAL A 121 -6.47 -7.55 2.00
CA VAL A 121 -6.80 -6.49 1.01
C VAL A 121 -7.30 -7.11 -0.27
N LEU A 122 -6.54 -8.07 -0.82
CA LEU A 122 -6.94 -8.74 -2.05
C LEU A 122 -8.27 -9.50 -1.91
N GLY A 123 -8.50 -10.16 -0.77
CA GLY A 123 -9.77 -10.82 -0.45
C GLY A 123 -10.93 -9.82 -0.36
N SER A 124 -10.71 -8.66 0.25
CA SER A 124 -11.70 -7.57 0.30
C SER A 124 -12.01 -7.04 -1.10
N CYS A 125 -11.00 -6.85 -1.95
CA CYS A 125 -11.17 -6.42 -3.33
C CYS A 125 -12.06 -7.40 -4.11
N PHE A 126 -11.83 -8.71 -3.99
CA PHE A 126 -12.68 -9.72 -4.65
C PHE A 126 -14.09 -9.74 -4.09
N LEU A 127 -14.24 -9.69 -2.76
CA LEU A 127 -15.54 -9.74 -2.10
C LEU A 127 -16.40 -8.52 -2.46
N PHE A 128 -15.94 -7.31 -2.10
CA PHE A 128 -16.72 -6.09 -2.31
C PHE A 128 -16.80 -5.71 -3.78
N GLY A 129 -15.74 -5.96 -4.54
CA GLY A 129 -15.73 -5.76 -5.98
C GLY A 129 -16.73 -6.66 -6.70
N GLY A 130 -16.73 -7.96 -6.39
CA GLY A 130 -17.69 -8.91 -6.96
C GLY A 130 -19.14 -8.61 -6.59
N VAL A 131 -19.42 -8.32 -5.31
CA VAL A 131 -20.76 -7.93 -4.85
C VAL A 131 -21.24 -6.65 -5.56
N THR A 132 -20.38 -5.64 -5.67
CA THR A 132 -20.76 -4.37 -6.30
C THR A 132 -21.00 -4.52 -7.80
N THR A 133 -20.17 -5.29 -8.50
CA THR A 133 -20.36 -5.58 -9.94
C THR A 133 -21.66 -6.36 -10.15
N PHE A 134 -21.95 -7.36 -9.31
CA PHE A 134 -23.19 -8.13 -9.39
C PHE A 134 -24.44 -7.25 -9.22
N ILE A 135 -24.45 -6.38 -8.20
CA ILE A 135 -25.56 -5.46 -7.92
C ILE A 135 -25.73 -4.46 -9.06
N LYS A 136 -24.65 -3.77 -9.48
CA LYS A 136 -24.70 -2.75 -10.54
C LYS A 136 -25.10 -3.31 -11.89
N SER A 137 -24.80 -4.59 -12.13
CA SER A 137 -25.15 -5.26 -13.38
C SER A 137 -26.53 -5.92 -13.35
N GLU A 138 -27.33 -5.74 -12.28
CA GLU A 138 -28.62 -6.41 -12.08
C GLU A 138 -28.51 -7.94 -12.26
N GLY A 139 -27.39 -8.52 -11.80
CA GLY A 139 -27.09 -9.95 -11.94
C GLY A 139 -26.62 -10.40 -13.32
N ARG A 140 -26.46 -9.52 -14.31
CA ARG A 140 -25.98 -9.88 -15.66
C ARG A 140 -24.48 -10.16 -15.72
N GLN A 141 -23.67 -9.49 -14.91
CA GLN A 141 -22.23 -9.70 -14.77
C GLN A 141 -21.93 -10.28 -13.40
N ILE A 142 -21.37 -11.50 -13.42
CA ILE A 142 -21.00 -12.23 -12.20
C ILE A 142 -19.51 -12.08 -11.90
N GLU A 143 -18.72 -11.63 -12.90
CA GLU A 143 -17.26 -11.58 -12.82
C GLU A 143 -16.72 -10.16 -13.05
N GLN A 144 -15.57 -9.89 -12.42
CA GLN A 144 -14.86 -8.63 -12.59
C GLN A 144 -13.90 -8.69 -13.77
N LYS A 145 -13.70 -7.55 -14.45
CA LYS A 145 -12.74 -7.45 -15.55
C LYS A 145 -11.31 -7.40 -15.04
N PHE A 146 -10.42 -8.19 -15.65
CA PHE A 146 -8.99 -8.16 -15.35
C PHE A 146 -8.13 -8.27 -16.63
N SER A 147 -6.94 -7.69 -16.58
CA SER A 147 -5.88 -7.90 -17.56
C SER A 147 -4.98 -9.06 -17.10
N PRO A 148 -4.95 -10.18 -17.85
CA PRO A 148 -4.16 -11.35 -17.46
C PRO A 148 -2.67 -11.06 -17.41
N THR A 149 -2.14 -10.29 -18.37
CA THR A 149 -0.70 -10.10 -18.55
C THR A 149 -0.07 -9.30 -17.41
N ALA A 150 -0.68 -8.17 -17.03
CA ALA A 150 -0.17 -7.30 -15.95
C ALA A 150 -0.28 -7.97 -14.57
N SER A 151 -1.40 -8.66 -14.32
CA SER A 151 -1.66 -9.37 -13.07
C SER A 151 -0.70 -10.55 -12.89
N GLN A 152 -0.45 -11.32 -13.96
CA GLN A 152 0.42 -12.49 -13.91
C GLN A 152 1.88 -12.09 -13.73
N MET A 153 2.34 -11.04 -14.41
CA MET A 153 3.71 -10.55 -14.24
C MET A 153 4.02 -10.13 -12.80
N SER A 154 3.13 -9.34 -12.20
CA SER A 154 3.27 -8.90 -10.81
C SER A 154 3.25 -10.09 -9.84
N SER A 155 2.47 -11.13 -10.16
CA SER A 155 2.42 -12.38 -9.38
C SER A 155 3.72 -13.18 -9.42
N SER A 156 4.32 -13.35 -10.60
CA SER A 156 5.55 -14.11 -10.77
C SER A 156 6.72 -13.47 -10.02
N LEU A 157 6.84 -12.15 -10.09
CA LEU A 157 7.91 -11.43 -9.39
C LEU A 157 7.76 -11.51 -7.87
N MET A 158 6.53 -11.33 -7.36
CA MET A 158 6.23 -11.49 -5.94
C MET A 158 6.56 -12.91 -5.43
N THR A 159 6.31 -13.92 -6.25
CA THR A 159 6.63 -15.33 -5.91
C THR A 159 8.14 -15.53 -5.77
N LEU A 160 8.91 -15.03 -6.73
CA LEU A 160 10.38 -15.07 -6.67
C LEU A 160 10.90 -14.37 -5.41
N ALA A 161 10.35 -13.20 -5.09
CA ALA A 161 10.72 -12.43 -3.91
C ALA A 161 10.45 -13.22 -2.61
N CYS A 162 9.26 -13.80 -2.47
CA CYS A 162 8.89 -14.54 -1.26
C CYS A 162 9.67 -15.85 -1.07
N ILE A 163 9.94 -16.59 -2.15
CA ILE A 163 10.79 -17.79 -2.08
C ILE A 163 12.19 -17.41 -1.57
N THR A 164 12.72 -16.31 -2.09
CA THR A 164 14.04 -15.79 -1.72
C THR A 164 14.08 -15.34 -0.26
N LEU A 165 12.99 -14.74 0.25
CA LEU A 165 12.85 -14.37 1.67
C LEU A 165 12.74 -15.57 2.61
N ILE A 166 12.07 -16.65 2.18
CA ILE A 166 11.88 -17.86 3.00
C ILE A 166 13.16 -18.70 3.05
N LEU A 167 14.03 -18.58 2.04
CA LEU A 167 15.19 -19.46 1.87
C LEU A 167 16.13 -19.52 3.09
N PRO A 168 16.51 -18.40 3.76
CA PRO A 168 17.34 -18.45 4.96
C PRO A 168 16.67 -19.23 6.11
N THR A 169 15.36 -19.07 6.28
CA THR A 169 14.57 -19.78 7.30
C THR A 169 14.48 -21.28 7.00
N ALA A 170 14.25 -21.64 5.74
CA ALA A 170 14.22 -23.03 5.31
C ALA A 170 15.58 -23.71 5.48
N LEU A 171 16.66 -23.03 5.09
CA LEU A 171 18.02 -23.50 5.27
C LEU A 171 18.36 -23.67 6.76
N TYR A 172 18.02 -22.70 7.61
CA TYR A 172 18.23 -22.81 9.06
C TYR A 172 17.51 -24.03 9.63
N SER A 173 16.23 -24.22 9.31
CA SER A 173 15.47 -25.37 9.81
C SER A 173 16.07 -26.70 9.34
N LEU A 174 16.68 -26.76 8.15
CA LEU A 174 17.33 -27.96 7.64
C LEU A 174 18.68 -28.21 8.33
N ILE A 175 19.51 -27.18 8.45
CA ILE A 175 20.81 -27.24 9.14
C ILE A 175 20.59 -27.66 10.58
N ASN A 176 19.69 -26.99 11.30
CA ASN A 176 19.45 -27.28 12.71
C ASN A 176 18.98 -28.73 12.92
N ARG A 177 18.08 -29.25 12.08
CA ARG A 177 17.65 -30.66 12.12
C ARG A 177 18.77 -31.64 11.78
N THR A 178 19.61 -31.32 10.81
CA THR A 178 20.70 -32.21 10.35
C THR A 178 21.84 -32.28 11.37
N PHE A 179 22.19 -31.15 11.99
CA PHE A 179 23.26 -31.07 12.98
C PHE A 179 22.85 -31.62 14.36
N HIS A 180 21.57 -31.58 14.74
CA HIS A 180 21.10 -32.28 15.94
C HIS A 180 21.31 -33.82 15.87
N PHE A 181 21.41 -34.40 14.67
CA PHE A 181 21.72 -35.82 14.46
C PHE A 181 23.21 -36.17 14.58
N SER A 182 24.09 -35.17 14.50
CA SER A 182 25.55 -35.35 14.51
C SER A 182 26.13 -34.69 15.77
N HIS A 183 26.05 -35.41 16.89
CA HIS A 183 26.86 -35.09 18.07
C HIS A 183 28.33 -35.29 17.69
N GLU A 184 29.05 -34.22 17.31
CA GLU A 184 30.48 -34.04 17.63
C GLU A 184 31.02 -32.69 17.07
N THR A 185 31.55 -31.89 18.00
CA THR A 185 32.69 -30.96 17.84
C THR A 185 32.66 -29.96 16.68
N ASN A 186 31.99 -28.84 16.88
CA ASN A 186 32.57 -27.48 16.80
C ASN A 186 31.45 -26.47 17.08
N THR A 187 31.72 -25.50 17.95
CA THR A 187 30.86 -24.34 18.26
C THR A 187 30.80 -23.40 17.05
N ILE A 188 30.29 -23.90 15.92
CA ILE A 188 29.88 -23.06 14.81
C ILE A 188 28.72 -22.23 15.36
N ASN A 189 28.92 -20.93 15.51
CA ASN A 189 27.84 -20.03 15.87
C ASN A 189 26.88 -19.97 14.68
N VAL A 190 25.87 -20.85 14.69
CA VAL A 190 24.93 -21.05 13.58
C VAL A 190 24.20 -19.74 13.29
N ASP A 191 23.94 -18.94 14.32
CA ASP A 191 23.29 -17.63 14.23
C ASP A 191 24.12 -16.61 13.44
N ASP A 192 25.44 -16.53 13.66
CA ASP A 192 26.33 -15.64 12.90
C ASP A 192 26.36 -16.02 11.41
N LYS A 193 26.35 -17.33 11.11
CA LYS A 193 26.30 -17.81 9.72
C LYS A 193 24.98 -17.46 9.04
N ILE A 194 23.85 -17.59 9.72
CA ILE A 194 22.53 -17.19 9.18
C ILE A 194 22.49 -15.69 8.92
N LEU A 195 23.09 -14.90 9.82
CA LEU A 195 23.15 -13.46 9.68
C LEU A 195 23.94 -13.08 8.41
N HIS A 196 25.11 -13.68 8.19
CA HIS A 196 25.89 -13.47 6.96
C HIS A 196 25.17 -13.94 5.70
N ILE A 197 24.44 -15.07 5.76
CA ILE A 197 23.58 -15.52 4.65
C ILE A 197 22.48 -14.50 4.37
N SER A 198 21.85 -13.96 5.42
CA SER A 198 20.81 -12.93 5.31
C SER A 198 21.33 -11.65 4.65
N TYR A 199 22.58 -11.26 4.91
CA TYR A 199 23.22 -10.12 4.25
C TYR A 199 23.41 -10.36 2.74
N GLY A 200 23.94 -11.53 2.37
CA GLY A 200 24.12 -11.90 0.95
C GLY A 200 22.79 -11.96 0.19
N MET A 201 21.76 -12.55 0.80
CA MET A 201 20.42 -12.62 0.24
C MET A 201 19.78 -11.23 0.12
N SER A 202 20.02 -10.34 1.08
CA SER A 202 19.51 -8.97 1.03
C SER A 202 20.12 -8.17 -0.11
N LEU A 203 21.42 -8.31 -0.35
CA LEU A 203 22.09 -7.69 -1.49
C LEU A 203 21.54 -8.21 -2.83
N ALA A 204 21.30 -9.52 -2.93
CA ALA A 204 20.69 -10.13 -4.11
C ALA A 204 19.26 -9.62 -4.35
N LEU A 205 18.43 -9.55 -3.31
CA LEU A 205 17.07 -9.01 -3.39
C LEU A 205 17.05 -7.55 -3.87
N LEU A 206 17.97 -6.72 -3.37
CA LEU A 206 18.09 -5.33 -3.81
C LEU A 206 18.56 -5.20 -5.26
N ALA A 207 19.46 -6.08 -5.71
CA ALA A 207 19.86 -6.13 -7.12
C ALA A 207 18.65 -6.51 -8.00
N VAL A 208 17.85 -7.49 -7.59
CA VAL A 208 16.60 -7.86 -8.27
C VAL A 208 15.60 -6.69 -8.28
N TYR A 209 15.49 -5.95 -7.18
CA TYR A 209 14.64 -4.74 -7.12
C TYR A 209 15.10 -3.66 -8.09
N ALA A 210 16.41 -3.39 -8.17
CA ALA A 210 16.95 -2.40 -9.10
C ALA A 210 16.69 -2.81 -10.57
N LEU A 211 16.84 -4.09 -10.89
CA LEU A 211 16.47 -4.64 -12.20
C LEU A 211 14.97 -4.52 -12.46
N TYR A 212 14.13 -4.76 -11.44
CA TYR A 212 12.69 -4.57 -11.52
C TYR A 212 12.31 -3.12 -11.78
N LEU A 213 12.92 -2.15 -11.10
CA LEU A 213 12.70 -0.72 -11.36
C LEU A 213 13.12 -0.34 -12.79
N CYS A 214 14.25 -0.86 -13.28
CA CYS A 214 14.65 -0.66 -14.68
C CYS A 214 13.63 -1.25 -15.65
N PHE A 215 13.10 -2.42 -15.32
CA PHE A 215 12.05 -3.08 -16.09
C PHE A 215 10.78 -2.23 -16.15
N GLN A 216 10.29 -1.77 -14.99
CA GLN A 216 9.05 -1.02 -14.83
C GLN A 216 9.13 0.38 -15.42
N LEU A 217 10.22 1.11 -15.17
CA LEU A 217 10.35 2.52 -15.52
C LEU A 217 10.89 2.76 -16.94
N LYS A 218 11.62 1.79 -17.51
CA LYS A 218 12.32 1.97 -18.80
C LYS A 218 11.86 0.98 -19.86
N THR A 219 12.08 -0.31 -19.66
CA THR A 219 11.93 -1.28 -20.78
C THR A 219 10.47 -1.63 -21.05
N HIS A 220 9.63 -1.70 -20.03
CA HIS A 220 8.21 -2.08 -20.13
C HIS A 220 7.29 -1.00 -19.59
N LYS A 221 7.72 0.28 -19.70
CA LYS A 221 6.94 1.43 -19.26
C LYS A 221 5.51 1.40 -19.79
N SER A 222 5.28 0.99 -21.04
CA SER A 222 3.93 0.91 -21.64
C SER A 222 3.00 -0.10 -20.96
N LEU A 223 3.54 -1.15 -20.34
CA LEU A 223 2.72 -2.14 -19.62
C LEU A 223 2.18 -1.57 -18.30
N PHE A 224 2.95 -0.69 -17.65
CA PHE A 224 2.60 -0.07 -16.36
C PHE A 224 1.99 1.33 -16.50
N ALA A 225 2.32 2.06 -17.58
CA ALA A 225 1.73 3.36 -17.89
C ALA A 225 0.22 3.25 -18.10
N ASN A 226 -0.27 2.20 -18.76
CA ASN A 226 -1.72 1.98 -18.92
C ASN A 226 -2.45 1.74 -17.58
N VAL A 227 -1.76 1.29 -16.53
CA VAL A 227 -2.33 1.10 -15.19
C VAL A 227 -2.42 2.45 -14.48
N GLU A 228 -1.35 3.25 -14.52
CA GLU A 228 -1.31 4.62 -13.97
C GLU A 228 -2.25 5.59 -14.74
N ASP A 229 -2.28 5.53 -16.07
CA ASP A 229 -3.15 6.35 -16.92
C ASP A 229 -4.62 5.94 -16.77
N SER A 230 -4.95 4.68 -16.46
CA SER A 230 -6.32 4.27 -16.17
C SER A 230 -6.86 4.85 -14.85
N GLU A 231 -5.98 5.22 -13.90
CA GLU A 231 -6.38 6.04 -12.75
C GLU A 231 -6.75 7.47 -13.15
N HIS A 232 -6.11 8.01 -14.18
CA HIS A 232 -6.29 9.39 -14.65
C HIS A 232 -7.42 9.52 -15.71
N GLU A 233 -7.60 8.56 -16.62
CA GLU A 233 -8.62 8.57 -17.68
C GLU A 233 -10.03 8.39 -17.13
N ASN A 234 -10.21 7.54 -16.10
CA ASN A 234 -11.48 7.39 -15.41
C ASN A 234 -11.89 8.66 -14.66
N LYS A 235 -10.93 9.58 -14.40
CA LYS A 235 -11.16 10.90 -13.80
C LYS A 235 -11.46 11.96 -14.87
N GLY A 236 -10.72 11.99 -15.98
CA GLY A 236 -10.93 12.98 -17.06
C GLY A 236 -12.29 12.87 -17.76
N LYS A 237 -12.86 11.66 -17.90
CA LYS A 237 -14.24 11.48 -18.42
C LYS A 237 -15.33 11.94 -17.44
N ARG A 238 -15.01 12.18 -16.16
CA ARG A 238 -15.95 12.65 -15.12
C ARG A 238 -15.89 14.17 -14.91
N GLU A 239 -14.71 14.78 -15.08
CA GLU A 239 -14.54 16.24 -15.06
C GLU A 239 -15.26 16.91 -16.25
N ALA A 240 -15.14 16.37 -17.47
CA ALA A 240 -15.88 16.88 -18.62
C ALA A 240 -17.41 16.82 -18.43
N LYS A 241 -17.91 15.81 -17.71
CA LYS A 241 -19.35 15.64 -17.43
C LYS A 241 -19.87 16.56 -16.33
N SER A 242 -19.00 17.06 -15.45
CA SER A 242 -19.36 17.99 -14.37
C SER A 242 -19.23 19.45 -14.81
N GLU A 243 -18.30 19.79 -15.71
CA GLU A 243 -18.21 21.12 -16.34
C GLU A 243 -19.39 21.40 -17.31
N ASP A 244 -19.91 20.38 -18.00
CA ASP A 244 -21.12 20.49 -18.83
C ASP A 244 -22.41 20.69 -18.00
N LEU A 245 -22.40 20.38 -16.71
CA LEU A 245 -23.53 20.60 -15.78
C LEU A 245 -23.48 21.97 -15.08
N GLU A 246 -22.30 22.61 -14.99
CA GLU A 246 -22.14 23.95 -14.38
C GLU A 246 -22.20 25.11 -15.40
N SER A 247 -22.19 24.83 -16.71
CA SER A 247 -22.19 25.86 -17.78
C SER A 247 -23.55 26.06 -18.49
N GLY A 248 -24.64 25.54 -17.93
CA GLY A 248 -25.96 25.48 -18.57
C GLY A 248 -27.02 26.48 -18.09
N GLU A 249 -26.71 27.75 -17.82
CA GLU A 249 -27.73 28.81 -17.71
C GLU A 249 -27.26 30.13 -18.34
N GLN A 250 -27.49 30.28 -19.66
CA GLN A 250 -27.94 31.53 -20.29
C GLN A 250 -28.25 31.26 -21.77
N GLY A 251 -29.53 31.43 -22.13
CA GLY A 251 -30.09 30.91 -23.37
C GLY A 251 -29.82 31.72 -24.63
N HIS A 252 -30.09 31.08 -25.76
CA HIS A 252 -30.77 31.72 -26.88
C HIS A 252 -31.45 30.68 -27.78
N GLU A 253 -32.71 30.95 -28.10
CA GLU A 253 -33.49 30.29 -29.15
C GLU A 253 -32.82 30.51 -30.51
N ASN A 254 -32.68 29.44 -31.31
CA ASN A 254 -33.25 29.41 -32.66
C ASN A 254 -33.15 28.02 -33.31
N THR A 255 -34.24 27.70 -33.99
CA THR A 255 -34.56 26.56 -34.86
C THR A 255 -33.53 26.22 -35.93
N VAL A 256 -33.36 24.92 -36.27
CA VAL A 256 -33.83 24.27 -37.53
C VAL A 256 -33.26 22.84 -37.65
N ASN A 257 -34.13 21.92 -38.07
CA ASN A 257 -34.00 20.47 -38.33
C ASN A 257 -32.71 19.97 -39.00
N ARG A 258 -32.24 18.79 -38.56
CA ARG A 258 -31.96 17.65 -39.47
C ARG A 258 -31.97 16.30 -38.72
N GLU A 259 -32.57 15.32 -39.37
CA GLU A 259 -33.01 14.02 -38.84
C GLU A 259 -31.91 12.97 -38.61
N GLN A 260 -32.32 11.95 -37.82
CA GLN A 260 -31.90 10.54 -37.78
C GLN A 260 -30.72 10.10 -36.89
N GLY A 261 -31.07 9.29 -35.89
CA GLY A 261 -30.18 8.46 -35.09
C GLY A 261 -30.85 7.98 -33.80
N HIS A 262 -31.57 6.85 -33.88
CA HIS A 262 -32.10 6.12 -32.72
C HIS A 262 -30.98 5.78 -31.73
N GLU A 263 -31.14 6.11 -30.44
CA GLU A 263 -30.68 5.25 -29.35
C GLU A 263 -31.35 5.68 -28.03
N ASN A 264 -31.68 4.67 -27.22
CA ASN A 264 -32.62 4.73 -26.10
C ASN A 264 -32.19 5.68 -24.98
N LYS A 265 -33.15 6.51 -24.55
CA LYS A 265 -33.16 7.18 -23.25
C LYS A 265 -33.41 6.12 -22.18
N GLU A 266 -32.39 5.79 -21.39
CA GLU A 266 -32.60 5.26 -20.05
C GLU A 266 -32.53 6.40 -19.04
N SER A 267 -33.64 6.53 -18.33
CA SER A 267 -33.93 7.43 -17.24
C SER A 267 -32.86 7.35 -16.15
N GLY A 268 -32.28 8.50 -15.81
CA GLY A 268 -31.40 8.66 -14.67
C GLY A 268 -32.16 8.46 -13.37
N GLU A 269 -31.78 7.42 -12.63
CA GLU A 269 -32.07 7.31 -11.20
C GLU A 269 -30.84 7.82 -10.42
N GLN A 270 -31.08 8.89 -9.66
CA GLN A 270 -30.16 9.45 -8.69
C GLN A 270 -29.89 8.39 -7.61
N ILE A 271 -28.65 7.91 -7.53
CA ILE A 271 -28.15 7.16 -6.39
C ILE A 271 -27.09 8.02 -5.72
N ASP A 272 -27.37 8.25 -4.43
CA ASP A 272 -26.69 9.06 -3.44
C ASP A 272 -25.15 8.96 -3.49
N GLU A 273 -24.54 10.14 -3.37
CA GLU A 273 -23.15 10.44 -3.64
C GLU A 273 -22.22 9.81 -2.58
N THR A 274 -21.48 8.76 -2.93
CA THR A 274 -20.22 8.49 -2.22
C THR A 274 -19.18 9.50 -2.68
N GLU A 275 -18.99 10.54 -1.86
CA GLU A 275 -17.97 11.59 -1.92
C GLU A 275 -16.72 11.18 -2.72
N GLU A 276 -16.59 11.74 -3.92
CA GLU A 276 -15.39 11.62 -4.74
C GLU A 276 -14.27 12.47 -4.11
N GLU A 277 -13.15 11.84 -3.76
CA GLU A 277 -11.94 12.54 -3.33
C GLU A 277 -11.43 13.45 -4.46
N LYS A 278 -11.79 14.74 -4.42
CA LYS A 278 -11.23 15.77 -5.30
C LYS A 278 -9.70 15.76 -5.16
N GLU A 279 -8.98 15.38 -6.21
CA GLU A 279 -7.51 15.46 -6.22
C GLU A 279 -7.09 16.94 -6.18
N ILE A 280 -6.68 17.39 -4.99
CA ILE A 280 -6.19 18.76 -4.82
C ILE A 280 -4.78 18.84 -5.39
N HIS A 281 -4.64 19.58 -6.49
CA HIS A 281 -3.33 20.03 -6.95
C HIS A 281 -2.80 21.11 -6.01
N ILE A 282 -2.03 20.66 -5.01
CA ILE A 282 -1.30 21.54 -4.10
C ILE A 282 -0.06 22.07 -4.84
N GLY A 283 0.19 23.38 -4.72
CA GLY A 283 1.40 23.98 -5.30
C GLY A 283 2.67 23.34 -4.73
N PRO A 284 3.74 23.20 -5.53
CA PRO A 284 4.89 22.36 -5.17
C PRO A 284 5.61 22.73 -3.86
N LYS A 285 5.66 24.03 -3.52
CA LYS A 285 6.21 24.50 -2.23
C LYS A 285 5.39 24.00 -1.04
N MET A 286 4.07 24.00 -1.19
CA MET A 286 3.15 23.52 -0.16
C MET A 286 3.20 21.99 -0.05
N SER A 287 3.34 21.29 -1.18
CA SER A 287 3.58 19.84 -1.20
C SER A 287 4.84 19.45 -0.44
N PHE A 288 5.94 20.18 -0.63
CA PHE A 288 7.18 19.93 0.11
C PHE A 288 7.05 20.18 1.62
N ILE A 289 6.37 21.27 2.01
CA ILE A 289 6.09 21.57 3.42
C ILE A 289 5.21 20.48 4.05
N LEU A 290 4.14 20.09 3.36
CA LEU A 290 3.24 19.03 3.81
C LEU A 290 3.98 17.70 3.96
N LEU A 291 4.84 17.36 3.00
CA LEU A 291 5.66 16.15 3.02
C LEU A 291 6.52 16.10 4.29
N ILE A 292 7.32 17.14 4.54
CA ILE A 292 8.21 17.19 5.71
C ILE A 292 7.39 17.19 7.00
N SER A 293 6.36 18.02 7.09
CA SER A 293 5.52 18.09 8.29
C SER A 293 4.87 16.75 8.63
N THR A 294 4.39 16.02 7.62
CA THR A 294 3.77 14.70 7.79
C THR A 294 4.81 13.65 8.20
N MET A 295 6.02 13.70 7.62
CA MET A 295 7.12 12.81 8.02
C MET A 295 7.54 13.01 9.48
N VAL A 296 7.65 14.26 9.93
CA VAL A 296 7.97 14.57 11.34
C VAL A 296 6.86 14.07 12.27
N MET A 297 5.60 14.27 11.88
CA MET A 297 4.45 13.76 12.63
C MET A 297 4.46 12.22 12.74
N ILE A 298 4.69 11.53 11.62
CA ILE A 298 4.79 10.06 11.59
C ILE A 298 5.95 9.59 12.47
N TYR A 299 7.11 10.25 12.40
CA TYR A 299 8.29 9.89 13.20
C TYR A 299 7.98 9.88 14.70
N PHE A 300 7.47 11.00 15.25
CA PHE A 300 7.16 11.08 16.68
C PHE A 300 6.04 10.11 17.09
N SER A 301 4.97 10.01 16.28
CA SER A 301 3.88 9.08 16.57
C SER A 301 4.37 7.62 16.57
N ALA A 302 5.23 7.26 15.61
CA ALA A 302 5.83 5.93 15.52
C ALA A 302 6.83 5.68 16.66
N GLU A 303 7.58 6.69 17.10
CA GLU A 303 8.48 6.60 18.25
C GLU A 303 7.70 6.24 19.52
N PHE A 304 6.60 6.93 19.79
CA PHE A 304 5.74 6.68 20.94
C PHE A 304 5.02 5.33 20.83
N LEU A 305 4.51 5.01 19.64
CA LEU A 305 3.85 3.72 19.37
C LEU A 305 4.80 2.56 19.63
N VAL A 306 5.99 2.55 19.02
CA VAL A 306 6.97 1.48 19.19
C VAL A 306 7.46 1.42 20.65
N GLY A 307 7.65 2.57 21.29
CA GLY A 307 8.05 2.63 22.70
C GLY A 307 7.04 2.01 23.67
N SER A 308 5.76 1.97 23.30
CA SER A 308 4.68 1.39 24.12
C SER A 308 4.45 -0.12 23.89
N ILE A 309 5.17 -0.76 22.96
CA ILE A 309 4.90 -2.15 22.59
C ILE A 309 5.16 -3.10 23.77
N GLU A 310 6.28 -2.96 24.47
CA GLU A 310 6.61 -3.83 25.61
C GLU A 310 5.52 -3.78 26.70
N GLY A 311 4.97 -2.58 26.97
CA GLY A 311 3.88 -2.39 27.90
C GLY A 311 2.56 -3.03 27.45
N ILE A 312 2.27 -3.00 26.14
CA ILE A 312 1.12 -3.72 25.57
C ILE A 312 1.28 -5.23 25.68
N VAL A 313 2.46 -5.76 25.36
CA VAL A 313 2.75 -7.20 25.43
C VAL A 313 2.48 -7.69 26.85
N LYS A 314 2.88 -6.92 27.87
CA LYS A 314 2.64 -7.24 29.28
C LYS A 314 1.18 -7.07 29.72
N SER A 315 0.52 -5.99 29.29
CA SER A 315 -0.83 -5.65 29.77
C SER A 315 -1.96 -6.44 29.09
N LEU A 316 -1.82 -6.74 27.79
CA LEU A 316 -2.80 -7.49 27.00
C LEU A 316 -2.44 -8.96 26.84
N GLU A 317 -1.29 -9.41 27.35
CA GLU A 317 -0.76 -10.78 27.21
C GLU A 317 -0.69 -11.26 25.75
N ILE A 318 -0.47 -10.33 24.81
CA ILE A 318 -0.32 -10.63 23.38
C ILE A 318 1.15 -10.68 23.00
N SER A 319 1.50 -11.56 22.05
CA SER A 319 2.90 -11.68 21.59
C SER A 319 3.34 -10.49 20.73
N GLU A 320 4.63 -10.14 20.79
CA GLU A 320 5.28 -9.20 19.84
C GLU A 320 5.05 -9.63 18.38
N THR A 321 5.02 -10.94 18.14
CA THR A 321 4.73 -11.49 16.81
C THR A 321 3.31 -11.11 16.38
N PHE A 322 2.30 -11.18 17.25
CA PHE A 322 0.95 -10.77 16.89
C PHE A 322 0.87 -9.27 16.58
N ILE A 323 1.53 -8.44 17.40
CA ILE A 323 1.58 -6.99 17.18
C ILE A 323 2.23 -6.68 15.83
N GLY A 324 3.42 -7.24 15.58
CA GLY A 324 4.13 -7.07 14.33
C GLY A 324 3.37 -7.63 13.14
N LEU A 325 2.85 -8.86 13.22
CA LEU A 325 2.25 -9.58 12.09
C LEU A 325 0.84 -9.10 11.74
N ILE A 326 0.07 -8.61 12.71
CA ILE A 326 -1.36 -8.28 12.53
C ILE A 326 -1.63 -6.79 12.70
N LEU A 327 -1.13 -6.15 13.77
CA LEU A 327 -1.48 -4.75 14.07
C LEU A 327 -0.69 -3.75 13.22
N ILE A 328 0.64 -3.84 13.18
CA ILE A 328 1.50 -2.91 12.44
C ILE A 328 1.18 -2.84 10.93
N PRO A 329 0.83 -3.93 10.22
CA PRO A 329 0.47 -3.88 8.82
C PRO A 329 -0.77 -3.03 8.53
N ILE A 330 -1.78 -3.13 9.41
CA ILE A 330 -3.01 -2.34 9.31
C ILE A 330 -2.68 -0.86 9.41
N LEU A 331 -1.78 -0.48 10.33
CA LEU A 331 -1.36 0.91 10.53
C LEU A 331 -0.91 1.60 9.24
N GLY A 332 0.01 0.95 8.51
CA GLY A 332 0.58 1.49 7.28
C GLY A 332 -0.31 1.31 6.06
N ASN A 333 -1.17 0.30 6.02
CA ASN A 333 -1.90 -0.08 4.80
C ASN A 333 -3.40 0.20 4.82
N PHE A 334 -3.96 0.76 5.90
CA PHE A 334 -5.41 0.99 6.00
C PHE A 334 -5.97 1.91 4.90
N ALA A 335 -5.33 3.06 4.66
CA ALA A 335 -5.78 3.98 3.62
C ALA A 335 -5.70 3.36 2.21
N GLU A 336 -4.62 2.62 1.92
CA GLU A 336 -4.41 1.94 0.66
C GLU A 336 -5.35 0.74 0.46
N HIS A 337 -5.74 0.07 1.55
CA HIS A 337 -6.75 -0.98 1.54
C HIS A 337 -8.12 -0.42 1.11
N ILE A 338 -8.55 0.69 1.70
CA ILE A 338 -9.80 1.37 1.30
C ILE A 338 -9.72 1.79 -0.16
N HIS A 339 -8.59 2.35 -0.58
CA HIS A 339 -8.38 2.78 -1.97
C HIS A 339 -8.47 1.62 -2.97
N SER A 340 -7.73 0.53 -2.73
CA SER A 340 -7.73 -0.67 -3.58
C SER A 340 -9.11 -1.32 -3.66
N THR A 341 -9.81 -1.41 -2.52
CA THR A 341 -11.17 -1.96 -2.46
C THR A 341 -12.15 -1.10 -3.24
N THR A 342 -12.04 0.23 -3.12
CA THR A 342 -12.88 1.18 -3.85
C THR A 342 -12.66 1.08 -5.37
N ILE A 343 -11.41 0.91 -5.80
CA ILE A 343 -11.07 0.68 -7.21
C ILE A 343 -11.66 -0.65 -7.70
N ALA A 344 -11.59 -1.71 -6.89
CA ALA A 344 -12.19 -3.00 -7.22
C ALA A 344 -13.72 -2.91 -7.36
N MET A 345 -14.40 -2.13 -6.51
CA MET A 345 -15.85 -1.84 -6.59
C MET A 345 -16.25 -1.01 -7.82
N LYS A 346 -15.27 -0.41 -8.52
CA LYS A 346 -15.44 0.26 -9.81
C LYS A 346 -15.13 -0.66 -11.01
N ASP A 347 -15.10 -1.98 -10.78
CA ASP A 347 -14.79 -3.01 -11.79
C ASP A 347 -13.38 -2.85 -12.43
N ASN A 348 -12.44 -2.25 -11.70
CA ASN A 348 -11.04 -2.15 -12.13
C ASN A 348 -10.13 -3.06 -11.27
N MET A 349 -10.37 -4.37 -11.33
CA MET A 349 -9.61 -5.34 -10.54
C MET A 349 -8.13 -5.38 -10.93
N THR A 350 -7.78 -5.12 -12.20
CA THR A 350 -6.37 -5.09 -12.64
C THR A 350 -5.55 -4.09 -11.84
N LEU A 351 -6.08 -2.88 -11.66
CA LEU A 351 -5.42 -1.82 -10.92
C LEU A 351 -5.36 -2.16 -9.42
N ALA A 352 -6.45 -2.66 -8.83
CA ALA A 352 -6.47 -3.08 -7.43
C ALA A 352 -5.43 -4.17 -7.12
N ILE A 353 -5.30 -5.17 -8.01
CA ILE A 353 -4.24 -6.20 -7.93
C ILE A 353 -2.86 -5.56 -8.07
N GLY A 354 -2.69 -4.64 -9.03
CA GLY A 354 -1.44 -3.93 -9.27
C GLY A 354 -0.93 -3.19 -8.03
N ILE A 355 -1.81 -2.42 -7.37
CA ILE A 355 -1.51 -1.70 -6.13
C ILE A 355 -1.11 -2.69 -5.03
N THR A 356 -2.00 -3.65 -4.74
CA THR A 356 -1.84 -4.60 -3.63
C THR A 356 -0.60 -5.48 -3.78
N VAL A 357 -0.39 -6.08 -4.95
CA VAL A 357 0.76 -6.97 -5.22
C VAL A 357 2.05 -6.16 -5.38
N GLY A 358 1.95 -4.95 -5.93
CA GLY A 358 3.06 -4.02 -6.05
C GLY A 358 3.64 -3.64 -4.70
N CYS A 359 2.81 -3.25 -3.73
CA CYS A 359 3.24 -2.95 -2.36
C CYS A 359 3.93 -4.16 -1.71
N SER A 360 3.33 -5.36 -1.78
CA SER A 360 3.98 -6.56 -1.21
C SER A 360 5.33 -6.89 -1.89
N THR A 361 5.44 -6.68 -3.20
CA THR A 361 6.68 -6.88 -3.95
C THR A 361 7.76 -5.90 -3.50
N GLN A 362 7.40 -4.63 -3.26
CA GLN A 362 8.32 -3.62 -2.74
C GLN A 362 8.75 -3.93 -1.31
N VAL A 363 7.84 -4.37 -0.45
CA VAL A 363 8.16 -4.80 0.91
C VAL A 363 9.18 -5.94 0.88
N ALA A 364 8.98 -6.91 0.00
CA ALA A 364 9.84 -8.08 -0.10
C ALA A 364 11.22 -7.81 -0.74
N LEU A 365 11.25 -7.05 -1.84
CA LEU A 365 12.47 -6.83 -2.64
C LEU A 365 13.28 -5.60 -2.21
N PHE A 366 12.68 -4.65 -1.50
CA PHE A 366 13.31 -3.38 -1.14
C PHE A 366 13.34 -3.14 0.37
N ILE A 367 12.18 -3.05 1.03
CA ILE A 367 12.10 -2.65 2.44
C ILE A 367 12.78 -3.68 3.35
N THR A 368 12.43 -4.95 3.18
CA THR A 368 12.97 -6.06 3.97
C THR A 368 14.49 -6.17 3.87
N PRO A 369 15.10 -6.26 2.68
CA PRO A 369 16.55 -6.33 2.56
C PRO A 369 17.26 -5.04 2.97
N ILE A 370 16.70 -3.84 2.76
CA ILE A 370 17.31 -2.61 3.26
C ILE A 370 17.38 -2.61 4.78
N LEU A 371 16.35 -3.09 5.47
CA LEU A 371 16.35 -3.11 6.93
C LEU A 371 17.37 -4.11 7.50
N VAL A 372 17.63 -5.21 6.80
CA VAL A 372 18.75 -6.11 7.12
C VAL A 372 20.10 -5.41 6.96
N ILE A 373 20.31 -4.68 5.86
CA ILE A 373 21.55 -3.92 5.63
C ILE A 373 21.69 -2.76 6.63
N LEU A 374 20.61 -2.06 6.95
CA LEU A 374 20.62 -1.01 7.96
C LEU A 374 20.95 -1.59 9.34
N GLY A 375 20.38 -2.75 9.69
CA GLY A 375 20.72 -3.49 10.90
C GLY A 375 22.22 -3.78 10.97
N TRP A 376 22.80 -4.25 9.87
CA TRP A 376 24.24 -4.48 9.77
C TRP A 376 25.06 -3.21 10.00
N ILE A 377 24.65 -2.06 9.45
CA ILE A 377 25.34 -0.77 9.59
C ILE A 377 25.28 -0.26 11.04
N ILE A 378 24.14 -0.41 11.71
CA ILE A 378 23.94 0.08 13.09
C ILE A 378 24.33 -0.95 14.17
N GLY A 379 24.80 -2.13 13.78
CA GLY A 379 25.23 -3.20 14.71
C GLY A 379 24.08 -4.00 15.33
N GLN A 380 22.88 -3.96 14.75
CA GLN A 380 21.73 -4.76 15.17
C GLN A 380 21.66 -6.06 14.35
N PRO A 381 21.43 -7.24 14.97
CA PRO A 381 21.45 -8.54 14.30
C PRO A 381 20.16 -8.83 13.51
N MET A 382 19.75 -7.89 12.65
CA MET A 382 18.59 -8.04 11.79
C MET A 382 18.88 -9.06 10.69
N SER A 383 18.06 -10.11 10.62
CA SER A 383 18.20 -11.21 9.67
C SER A 383 16.88 -11.52 8.95
N LEU A 384 16.96 -12.31 7.89
CA LEU A 384 15.79 -12.86 7.17
C LEU A 384 15.31 -14.18 7.80
N LEU A 385 15.55 -14.34 9.11
CA LEU A 385 15.15 -15.51 9.86
C LEU A 385 13.75 -15.28 10.45
N PHE A 386 12.75 -15.84 9.79
CA PHE A 386 11.37 -15.83 10.25
C PHE A 386 11.06 -17.09 11.05
N SER A 387 9.93 -17.13 11.74
CA SER A 387 9.47 -18.37 12.36
C SER A 387 9.13 -19.39 11.26
N PRO A 388 9.46 -20.68 11.41
CA PRO A 388 9.08 -21.72 10.44
C PRO A 388 7.58 -21.71 10.12
N PHE A 389 6.74 -21.42 11.11
CA PHE A 389 5.30 -21.28 10.92
C PHE A 389 4.97 -20.12 9.97
N GLU A 390 5.57 -18.94 10.19
CA GLU A 390 5.36 -17.76 9.33
C GLU A 390 5.84 -18.01 7.91
N ALA A 391 6.98 -18.67 7.74
CA ALA A 391 7.53 -19.04 6.44
C ALA A 391 6.59 -20.00 5.67
N ILE A 392 6.03 -21.00 6.36
CA ILE A 392 5.06 -21.93 5.77
C ILE A 392 3.77 -21.19 5.38
N CYS A 393 3.24 -20.35 6.29
CA CYS A 393 2.08 -19.53 6.00
C CYS A 393 2.32 -18.62 4.79
N LEU A 394 3.50 -17.99 4.68
CA LEU A 394 3.84 -17.12 3.57
C LEU A 394 3.86 -17.89 2.25
N PHE A 395 4.48 -19.07 2.25
CA PHE A 395 4.50 -19.95 1.09
C PHE A 395 3.09 -20.33 0.64
N ILE A 396 2.24 -20.76 1.58
CA ILE A 396 0.83 -21.12 1.30
C ILE A 396 0.05 -19.92 0.78
N ALA A 397 0.19 -18.75 1.41
CA ALA A 397 -0.51 -17.54 1.02
C ALA A 397 -0.17 -17.10 -0.41
N VAL A 398 1.13 -17.14 -0.77
CA VAL A 398 1.59 -16.82 -2.13
C VAL A 398 1.06 -17.84 -3.14
N LEU A 399 1.07 -19.14 -2.80
CA LEU A 399 0.50 -20.18 -3.66
C LEU A 399 -1.01 -19.98 -3.87
N LEU A 400 -1.77 -19.78 -2.80
CA LEU A 400 -3.21 -19.56 -2.87
C LEU A 400 -3.55 -18.35 -3.74
N LYS A 401 -2.87 -17.22 -3.50
CA LYS A 401 -3.04 -16.00 -4.30
C LYS A 401 -2.72 -16.24 -5.78
N ASN A 402 -1.63 -16.95 -6.09
CA ASN A 402 -1.26 -17.27 -7.47
C ASN A 402 -2.30 -18.16 -8.15
N GLN A 403 -2.77 -19.21 -7.46
CA GLN A 403 -3.78 -20.13 -7.98
C GLN A 403 -5.10 -19.39 -8.24
N LEU A 404 -5.49 -18.50 -7.33
CA LEU A 404 -6.72 -17.73 -7.49
C LEU A 404 -6.64 -16.76 -8.68
N ILE A 405 -5.54 -16.01 -8.82
CA ILE A 405 -5.33 -15.15 -9.99
C ILE A 405 -5.31 -15.97 -11.28
N GLN A 406 -4.65 -17.13 -11.29
CA GLN A 406 -4.61 -18.01 -12.45
C GLN A 406 -6.00 -18.57 -12.80
N LEU A 407 -6.80 -18.95 -11.81
CA LEU A 407 -8.16 -19.44 -12.01
C LEU A 407 -9.03 -18.37 -12.66
N LEU A 408 -8.95 -17.13 -12.18
CA LEU A 408 -9.63 -15.98 -12.80
C LEU A 408 -9.19 -15.80 -14.27
N ILE A 409 -7.87 -15.89 -14.52
CA ILE A 409 -7.29 -15.81 -15.88
C ILE A 409 -7.87 -16.86 -16.83
N MET A 410 -7.94 -18.12 -16.39
CA MET A 410 -8.43 -19.21 -17.23
C MET A 410 -9.93 -19.09 -17.53
N HIS A 411 -10.74 -18.66 -16.56
CA HIS A 411 -12.18 -18.55 -16.74
C HIS A 411 -12.55 -17.47 -17.78
N SER A 412 -11.92 -16.29 -17.71
CA SER A 412 -12.16 -15.21 -18.69
C SER A 412 -11.83 -15.62 -20.14
N LYS A 413 -10.78 -16.43 -20.33
CA LYS A 413 -10.41 -16.94 -21.66
C LYS A 413 -11.47 -17.92 -22.20
N HIS A 414 -12.01 -18.78 -21.35
CA HIS A 414 -13.03 -19.77 -21.73
C HIS A 414 -14.34 -19.11 -22.16
N ILE A 415 -14.78 -18.05 -21.48
CA ILE A 415 -16.00 -17.30 -21.84
C ILE A 415 -15.82 -16.63 -23.21
N LYS A 416 -14.68 -15.96 -23.45
CA LYS A 416 -14.40 -15.34 -24.75
C LYS A 416 -14.43 -16.36 -25.87
N PHE A 417 -13.84 -17.54 -25.68
CA PHE A 417 -13.85 -18.60 -26.70
C PHE A 417 -15.27 -19.08 -27.03
N LYS A 418 -16.17 -19.17 -26.04
CA LYS A 418 -17.58 -19.55 -26.25
C LYS A 418 -18.39 -18.49 -27.00
N LEU A 419 -18.09 -17.21 -26.81
CA LEU A 419 -18.76 -16.09 -27.49
C LEU A 419 -18.31 -15.90 -28.94
N PHE A 420 -17.10 -16.35 -29.31
CA PHE A 420 -16.59 -16.31 -30.69
C PHE A 420 -16.86 -17.60 -31.49
N SER A 421 -17.42 -18.62 -30.84
CA SER A 421 -17.76 -19.92 -31.44
C SER A 421 -19.24 -20.06 -31.83
N ASN A 422 -20.06 -19.05 -31.53
CA ASN A 422 -21.46 -18.91 -31.97
C ASN A 422 -21.55 -17.67 -32.85
#